data_AF-A0A6J6NE28-F1
#
_entry.id   AF-A0A6J6NE28-F1
#
_cell.length_a   1.000
_cell.length_b   1.000
_cell.length_c   1.000
_cell.angle_alpha   90.00
_cell.angle_beta   90.00
_cell.angle_gamma   90.00
#
_symmetry.space_group_name_H-M   'P 1'
#
loop_
_entity.id
_entity.type
_entity.pdbx_description
1 polymer ?
#
loop_
_entity_poly.entity_id
_entity_poly.type
_entity_poly.pdbx_seq_one_letter_code
_entity_poly.pdbx_strand_id
1 'polypeptide(L)'
;MKLNTKTRLGSLSSWNAWVLSWIIGIRLITALVSDPNRTGNFSPLWAVLWLISSAIMLAVVFLVLALGLRRRLRKKSAVWLNLLTIGIAGAAANVFVGVAANLWGLDAEGLWNIRAVGGFIGHTAMFIFFNNLRGAVIERNERIRELSEVEDQLLGYRDSAKQILQDALESMRAKTIDTVSPSIEKINHLLSEKVDSGSRLLLIDQLREVIHTQVRPLSRTLHQDAENLSTVVQKRFRQPVAKAEWNSSFNLRRNIRILQASGLLITSYPLVGFLVVDRGSMFRGLLGALGVALSMALFRLLLPKTREFKVWLGLSLQAILATVAVVPAVLILLWRYGFTPEVVNMTIWMVSLSVGSFFFTSYTRAIDTARDRYEVDLRRFNDQLTKEVSLFEQRLWLERRAWSYVLHGDVQGALSAAVTRLQRSEKLEPYELEMVKQDINRAMAALTKPPSTDVDFSQGIDELVRTWAGICDIKVETSARASRAIETNRDIRNCINEICKEAISNAVRHGNSKNAWITLSREQDDVIELEVCNDGHTLLREQPKGLGLSMIDDLSLSWQLTAERHKGKTCLVAQLPISNKTI
;
A
#
# COMPACT_ATOMS: atom_id res chain seq x y z
N MET A 1 13.53 -7.48 2.45
CA MET A 1 14.52 -8.31 3.18
C MET A 1 15.72 -7.45 3.58
N LYS A 2 15.91 -7.10 4.86
CA LYS A 2 17.08 -6.28 5.29
C LYS A 2 18.36 -7.11 5.14
N LEU A 3 19.09 -6.96 4.03
CA LEU A 3 20.44 -7.51 3.88
C LEU A 3 21.34 -6.91 4.96
N ASN A 4 21.60 -7.70 6.01
CA ASN A 4 22.47 -7.38 7.14
C ASN A 4 23.83 -6.89 6.62
N THR A 5 24.45 -5.88 7.24
CA THR A 5 25.77 -5.34 6.82
C THR A 5 26.83 -6.44 6.67
N LYS A 6 26.72 -7.51 7.47
CA LYS A 6 27.53 -8.75 7.34
C LYS A 6 27.37 -9.44 5.98
N THR A 7 26.16 -9.49 5.42
CA THR A 7 25.91 -10.07 4.09
C THR A 7 26.42 -9.19 2.95
N ARG A 8 26.42 -7.85 3.10
CA ARG A 8 26.88 -6.91 2.07
C ARG A 8 28.39 -6.93 1.86
N LEU A 9 29.16 -6.96 2.96
CA LEU A 9 30.63 -6.95 2.91
C LEU A 9 31.25 -8.33 2.66
N GLY A 10 30.50 -9.39 2.96
CA GLY A 10 30.99 -10.77 2.85
C GLY A 10 30.49 -11.52 1.61
N SER A 11 29.84 -10.86 0.66
CA SER A 11 29.34 -11.48 -0.58
C SER A 11 30.33 -11.32 -1.74
N LEU A 12 30.08 -12.00 -2.86
CA LEU A 12 30.81 -11.74 -4.12
C LEU A 12 30.45 -10.36 -4.71
N SER A 13 29.26 -9.84 -4.41
CA SER A 13 28.79 -8.56 -4.94
C SER A 13 29.54 -7.35 -4.38
N SER A 14 30.39 -7.54 -3.35
CA SER A 14 31.25 -6.48 -2.81
C SER A 14 32.42 -6.12 -3.74
N TRP A 15 32.79 -7.04 -4.65
CA TRP A 15 33.85 -6.87 -5.65
C TRP A 15 33.30 -6.30 -6.97
N ASN A 16 32.42 -5.31 -6.88
CA ASN A 16 31.79 -4.70 -8.04
C ASN A 16 32.73 -3.66 -8.70
N ALA A 17 32.70 -3.57 -10.03
CA ALA A 17 33.47 -2.59 -10.80
C ALA A 17 33.29 -1.15 -10.28
N TRP A 18 32.07 -0.74 -9.92
CA TRP A 18 31.80 0.59 -9.36
C TRP A 18 32.59 0.87 -8.08
N VAL A 19 32.66 -0.10 -7.17
CA VAL A 19 33.41 0.04 -5.91
C VAL A 19 34.91 0.15 -6.21
N LEU A 20 35.44 -0.71 -7.08
CA LEU A 20 36.85 -0.72 -7.44
C LEU A 20 37.26 0.56 -8.19
N SER A 21 36.43 1.07 -9.10
CA SER A 21 36.67 2.32 -9.83
C SER A 21 36.80 3.51 -8.88
N TRP A 22 35.94 3.62 -7.87
CA TRP A 22 36.03 4.69 -6.86
C TRP A 22 37.29 4.58 -5.99
N ILE A 23 37.67 3.36 -5.58
CA ILE A 23 38.92 3.14 -4.84
C ILE A 23 40.11 3.58 -5.69
N ILE A 24 40.17 3.16 -6.96
CA ILE A 24 41.23 3.53 -7.91
C ILE A 24 41.28 5.05 -8.14
N GLY A 25 40.11 5.69 -8.27
CA GLY A 25 40.00 7.15 -8.43
C GLY A 25 40.52 7.92 -7.22
N ILE A 26 40.18 7.51 -5.99
CA ILE A 26 40.75 8.13 -4.78
C ILE A 26 42.26 7.91 -4.71
N ARG A 27 42.74 6.71 -5.10
CA ARG A 27 44.18 6.42 -5.14
C ARG A 27 44.93 7.36 -6.08
N LEU A 28 44.32 7.77 -7.21
CA LEU A 28 44.93 8.71 -8.15
C LEU A 28 45.18 10.05 -7.46
N ILE A 29 44.18 10.56 -6.76
CA ILE A 29 44.28 11.81 -5.99
C ILE A 29 45.39 11.68 -4.94
N THR A 30 45.43 10.58 -4.18
CA THR A 30 46.48 10.40 -3.17
C THR A 30 47.88 10.27 -3.77
N ALA A 31 48.02 9.60 -4.93
CA ALA A 31 49.31 9.41 -5.58
C ALA A 31 49.87 10.69 -6.21
N LEU A 32 48.99 11.57 -6.72
CA LEU A 32 49.40 12.84 -7.32
C LEU A 32 49.61 13.97 -6.31
N VAL A 33 49.18 13.80 -5.07
CA VAL A 33 49.25 14.87 -4.06
C VAL A 33 50.12 14.48 -2.85
N SER A 34 50.07 13.23 -2.36
CA SER A 34 50.76 12.86 -1.12
C SER A 34 52.27 12.69 -1.30
N ASP A 35 52.67 11.72 -2.14
CA ASP A 35 54.09 11.39 -2.33
C ASP A 35 54.86 12.52 -3.04
N PRO A 36 54.32 13.19 -4.09
CA PRO A 36 54.99 14.34 -4.73
C PRO A 36 55.27 15.50 -3.78
N ASN A 37 54.31 15.82 -2.89
CA ASN A 37 54.50 16.88 -1.91
C ASN A 37 55.50 16.50 -0.82
N ARG A 38 55.57 15.22 -0.44
CA ARG A 38 56.53 14.75 0.57
C ARG A 38 57.96 14.77 0.03
N THR A 39 58.16 14.31 -1.21
CA THR A 39 59.51 14.24 -1.81
C THR A 39 59.94 15.54 -2.47
N GLY A 40 59.03 16.52 -2.62
CA GLY A 40 59.25 17.73 -3.40
C GLY A 40 59.39 17.47 -4.91
N ASN A 41 59.05 16.25 -5.38
CA ASN A 41 59.24 15.81 -6.76
C ASN A 41 57.88 15.65 -7.45
N PHE A 42 57.55 16.58 -8.35
CA PHE A 42 56.28 16.62 -9.09
C PHE A 42 56.34 15.93 -10.47
N SER A 43 57.18 14.91 -10.63
CA SER A 43 57.32 14.18 -11.89
C SER A 43 56.01 13.52 -12.35
N PRO A 44 55.69 13.53 -13.67
CA PRO A 44 54.53 12.81 -14.20
C PRO A 44 54.63 11.28 -13.99
N LEU A 45 55.81 10.75 -13.65
CA LEU A 45 56.02 9.34 -13.33
C LEU A 45 55.17 8.87 -12.14
N TRP A 46 54.72 9.77 -11.25
CA TRP A 46 53.78 9.43 -10.19
C TRP A 46 52.43 8.92 -10.71
N ALA A 47 51.96 9.43 -11.86
CA ALA A 47 50.76 8.91 -12.52
C ALA A 47 50.99 7.50 -13.07
N VAL A 48 52.19 7.23 -13.60
CA VAL A 48 52.58 5.89 -14.08
C VAL A 48 52.68 4.91 -12.92
N LEU A 49 53.28 5.31 -11.79
CA LEU A 49 53.32 4.51 -10.56
C LEU A 49 51.92 4.18 -10.04
N TRP A 50 51.01 5.16 -10.06
CA TRP A 50 49.61 4.93 -9.71
C TRP A 50 48.96 3.88 -10.63
N LEU A 51 49.17 3.97 -11.94
CA LEU A 51 48.59 3.04 -12.90
C LEU A 51 49.08 1.60 -12.65
N ILE A 52 50.39 1.42 -12.53
CA ILE A 52 51.01 0.10 -12.31
C ILE A 52 50.59 -0.46 -10.94
N SER A 53 50.67 0.35 -9.88
CA SER A 53 50.26 -0.11 -8.54
C SER A 53 48.75 -0.39 -8.43
N SER A 54 47.91 0.26 -9.26
CA SER A 54 46.49 -0.07 -9.38
C SER A 54 46.28 -1.40 -10.10
N ALA A 55 47.05 -1.66 -11.16
CA ALA A 55 47.05 -2.96 -11.84
C ALA A 55 47.51 -4.10 -10.91
N ILE A 56 48.56 -3.89 -10.11
CA ILE A 56 49.03 -4.86 -9.11
C ILE A 56 47.96 -5.15 -8.06
N MET A 57 47.32 -4.11 -7.52
CA MET A 57 46.22 -4.28 -6.55
C MET A 57 45.10 -5.16 -7.15
N LEU A 58 44.67 -4.87 -8.37
CA LEU A 58 43.65 -5.66 -9.07
C LEU A 58 44.13 -7.09 -9.32
N ALA A 59 45.37 -7.29 -9.76
CA ALA A 59 45.95 -8.61 -9.99
C ALA A 59 45.95 -9.47 -8.72
N VAL A 60 46.35 -8.91 -7.57
CA VAL A 60 46.29 -9.60 -6.27
C VAL A 60 44.86 -9.97 -5.90
N VAL A 61 43.91 -9.05 -6.07
CA VAL A 61 42.48 -9.32 -5.81
C VAL A 61 41.97 -10.45 -6.72
N PHE A 62 42.23 -10.39 -8.02
CA PHE A 62 41.79 -11.39 -8.97
C PHE A 62 42.44 -12.76 -8.72
N LEU A 63 43.72 -12.78 -8.36
CA LEU A 63 44.44 -14.00 -7.99
C LEU A 63 43.79 -14.66 -6.77
N VAL A 64 43.55 -13.92 -5.68
CA VAL A 64 42.91 -14.47 -4.47
C VAL A 64 41.48 -14.93 -4.75
N LEU A 65 40.74 -14.21 -5.60
CA LEU A 65 39.41 -14.63 -6.06
C LEU A 65 39.48 -15.95 -6.85
N ALA A 66 40.45 -16.10 -7.76
CA ALA A 66 40.65 -17.30 -8.56
C ALA A 66 41.09 -18.51 -7.73
N LEU A 67 41.97 -18.30 -6.75
CA LEU A 67 42.53 -19.35 -5.87
C LEU A 67 41.51 -19.98 -4.90
N GLY A 68 40.29 -19.41 -4.79
CA GLY A 68 39.20 -20.08 -4.06
C GLY A 68 38.27 -19.16 -3.30
N LEU A 69 38.63 -17.87 -3.11
CA LEU A 69 37.75 -16.93 -2.41
C LEU A 69 36.41 -16.77 -3.14
N ARG A 70 36.40 -16.76 -4.49
CA ARG A 70 35.16 -16.69 -5.28
C ARG A 70 34.22 -17.86 -4.99
N ARG A 71 34.76 -19.09 -4.87
CA ARG A 71 33.96 -20.29 -4.55
C ARG A 71 33.40 -20.20 -3.13
N ARG A 72 34.20 -19.71 -2.17
CA ARG A 72 33.79 -19.54 -0.78
C ARG A 72 32.68 -18.49 -0.64
N LEU A 73 32.84 -17.32 -1.24
CA LEU A 73 31.87 -16.21 -1.20
C LEU A 73 30.52 -16.55 -1.85
N ARG A 74 30.49 -17.49 -2.79
CA ARG A 74 29.24 -18.02 -3.37
C ARG A 74 28.48 -18.92 -2.39
N LYS A 75 29.19 -19.67 -1.54
CA LYS A 75 28.59 -20.62 -0.59
C LYS A 75 28.24 -19.99 0.76
N LYS A 76 29.13 -19.15 1.31
CA LYS A 76 28.97 -18.53 2.63
C LYS A 76 29.56 -17.13 2.64
N SER A 77 28.91 -16.24 3.40
CA SER A 77 29.43 -14.90 3.64
C SER A 77 30.78 -14.96 4.36
N ALA A 78 31.78 -14.22 3.87
CA ALA A 78 33.13 -14.21 4.43
C ALA A 78 33.70 -12.78 4.51
N VAL A 79 33.13 -11.97 5.41
CA VAL A 79 33.51 -10.55 5.61
C VAL A 79 35.01 -10.39 5.85
N TRP A 80 35.57 -11.09 6.84
CA TRP A 80 36.97 -10.94 7.22
C TRP A 80 37.94 -11.33 6.10
N LEU A 81 37.61 -12.37 5.30
CA LEU A 81 38.41 -12.73 4.14
C LEU A 81 38.41 -11.61 3.09
N ASN A 82 37.25 -11.01 2.78
CA ASN A 82 37.19 -9.87 1.86
C ASN A 82 38.02 -8.68 2.36
N LEU A 83 37.89 -8.33 3.64
CA LEU A 83 38.65 -7.22 4.25
C LEU A 83 40.16 -7.48 4.25
N LEU A 84 40.56 -8.73 4.50
CA LEU A 84 41.96 -9.14 4.49
C LEU A 84 42.51 -9.15 3.06
N THR A 85 41.74 -9.62 2.06
CA THR A 85 42.15 -9.59 0.66
C THR A 85 42.40 -8.16 0.16
N ILE A 86 41.45 -7.24 0.39
CA ILE A 86 41.63 -5.86 -0.06
C ILE A 86 42.73 -5.13 0.72
N GLY A 87 42.89 -5.43 2.01
CA GLY A 87 43.98 -4.89 2.82
C GLY A 87 45.35 -5.37 2.33
N ILE A 88 45.52 -6.67 2.06
CA ILE A 88 46.79 -7.22 1.53
C ILE A 88 47.09 -6.65 0.13
N ALA A 89 46.08 -6.58 -0.75
CA ALA A 89 46.25 -5.99 -2.07
C ALA A 89 46.68 -4.52 -2.00
N GLY A 90 46.09 -3.75 -1.06
CA GLY A 90 46.46 -2.36 -0.80
C GLY A 90 47.88 -2.20 -0.25
N ALA A 91 48.28 -3.07 0.70
CA ALA A 91 49.63 -3.10 1.22
C ALA A 91 50.67 -3.41 0.13
N ALA A 92 50.43 -4.46 -0.68
CA ALA A 92 51.31 -4.85 -1.77
C ALA A 92 51.48 -3.72 -2.80
N ALA A 93 50.38 -3.08 -3.18
CA ALA A 93 50.39 -1.96 -4.12
C ALA A 93 51.17 -0.76 -3.59
N ASN A 94 50.97 -0.38 -2.32
CA ASN A 94 51.68 0.77 -1.73
C ASN A 94 53.16 0.48 -1.49
N VAL A 95 53.53 -0.75 -1.12
CA VAL A 95 54.94 -1.16 -1.03
C VAL A 95 55.60 -1.10 -2.40
N PHE A 96 54.92 -1.56 -3.46
CA PHE A 96 55.43 -1.44 -4.82
C PHE A 96 55.69 0.01 -5.23
N VAL A 97 54.80 0.95 -4.89
CA VAL A 97 55.04 2.38 -5.14
C VAL A 97 56.36 2.83 -4.51
N GLY A 98 56.66 2.42 -3.28
CA GLY A 98 57.93 2.75 -2.62
C GLY A 98 59.14 2.13 -3.31
N VAL A 99 59.07 0.86 -3.69
CA VAL A 99 60.16 0.18 -4.41
C VAL A 99 60.44 0.86 -5.75
N ALA A 100 59.39 1.08 -6.54
CA ALA A 100 59.53 1.67 -7.87
C ALA A 100 59.91 3.15 -7.80
N ALA A 101 59.41 3.92 -6.82
CA ALA A 101 59.83 5.30 -6.61
C ALA A 101 61.31 5.41 -6.25
N ASN A 102 61.84 4.52 -5.40
CA ASN A 102 63.27 4.48 -5.08
C ASN A 102 64.10 4.09 -6.32
N LEU A 103 63.67 3.08 -7.08
CA LEU A 103 64.35 2.65 -8.30
C LEU A 103 64.36 3.74 -9.38
N TRP A 104 63.32 4.57 -9.45
CA TRP A 104 63.19 5.65 -10.42
C TRP A 104 63.77 6.99 -9.93
N GLY A 105 64.40 7.01 -8.75
CA GLY A 105 64.97 8.23 -8.16
C GLY A 105 63.93 9.30 -7.79
N LEU A 106 62.67 8.90 -7.58
CA LEU A 106 61.57 9.78 -7.19
C LEU A 106 61.45 9.96 -5.68
N ASP A 107 61.97 9.00 -4.92
CA ASP A 107 61.97 8.94 -3.46
C ASP A 107 63.31 8.40 -2.98
N ALA A 108 63.76 8.85 -1.81
CA ALA A 108 64.98 8.36 -1.16
C ALA A 108 64.67 7.65 0.16
N GLU A 109 63.45 7.79 0.67
CA GLU A 109 63.05 7.24 1.96
C GLU A 109 62.15 6.01 1.79
N GLY A 110 62.70 4.84 2.09
CA GLY A 110 61.96 3.57 2.09
C GLY A 110 61.01 3.43 3.28
N LEU A 111 59.93 4.21 3.34
CA LEU A 111 58.90 4.21 4.40
C LEU A 111 58.06 2.90 4.45
N TRP A 112 58.71 1.73 4.51
CA TRP A 112 58.12 0.41 4.26
C TRP A 112 56.97 0.09 5.21
N ASN A 113 57.15 0.32 6.51
CA ASN A 113 56.13 0.04 7.53
C ASN A 113 54.85 0.85 7.28
N ILE A 114 55.00 2.08 6.82
CA ILE A 114 53.88 3.02 6.65
C ILE A 114 53.19 2.75 5.32
N ARG A 115 53.96 2.45 4.27
CA ARG A 115 53.41 2.00 2.99
C ARG A 115 52.60 0.71 3.15
N ALA A 116 53.12 -0.28 3.89
CA ALA A 116 52.42 -1.53 4.16
C ALA A 116 51.18 -1.35 5.04
N VAL A 117 51.33 -0.79 6.24
CA VAL A 117 50.23 -0.65 7.22
C VAL A 117 49.20 0.37 6.75
N GLY A 118 49.63 1.51 6.21
CA GLY A 118 48.75 2.53 5.65
C GLY A 118 48.01 2.03 4.41
N GLY A 119 48.68 1.25 3.56
CA GLY A 119 48.06 0.56 2.43
C GLY A 119 46.97 -0.40 2.89
N PHE A 120 47.24 -1.23 3.90
CA PHE A 120 46.26 -2.16 4.45
C PHE A 120 45.03 -1.43 5.02
N ILE A 121 45.25 -0.55 5.99
CA ILE A 121 44.17 0.13 6.72
C ILE A 121 43.35 1.02 5.77
N GLY A 122 44.01 1.79 4.91
CA GLY A 122 43.36 2.70 3.98
C GLY A 122 42.45 1.98 3.00
N HIS A 123 42.92 0.88 2.40
CA HIS A 123 42.11 0.12 1.44
C HIS A 123 40.96 -0.64 2.11
N THR A 124 41.17 -1.20 3.30
CA THR A 124 40.09 -1.81 4.08
C THR A 124 39.01 -0.78 4.43
N ALA A 125 39.39 0.43 4.85
CA ALA A 125 38.44 1.50 5.16
C ALA A 125 37.64 1.95 3.93
N MET A 126 38.31 2.20 2.80
CA MET A 126 37.64 2.58 1.54
C MET A 126 36.71 1.47 1.05
N PHE A 127 37.10 0.20 1.18
CA PHE A 127 36.28 -0.92 0.77
C PHE A 127 35.01 -1.07 1.59
N ILE A 128 35.08 -0.92 2.92
CA ILE A 128 33.91 -0.91 3.80
C ILE A 128 32.96 0.21 3.40
N PHE A 129 33.54 1.39 3.20
CA PHE A 129 32.81 2.61 2.89
C PHE A 129 32.02 2.53 1.58
N PHE A 130 32.68 2.24 0.45
CA PHE A 130 32.03 2.21 -0.85
C PHE A 130 31.02 1.07 -0.98
N ASN A 131 31.26 -0.06 -0.32
CA ASN A 131 30.28 -1.15 -0.28
C ASN A 131 29.03 -0.80 0.53
N ASN A 132 29.17 -0.10 1.65
CA ASN A 132 28.03 0.39 2.40
C ASN A 132 27.22 1.41 1.60
N LEU A 133 27.90 2.36 0.93
CA LEU A 133 27.25 3.35 0.07
C LEU A 133 26.48 2.68 -1.08
N ARG A 134 27.13 1.75 -1.80
CA ARG A 134 26.49 0.98 -2.87
C ARG A 134 25.29 0.18 -2.35
N GLY A 135 25.43 -0.47 -1.20
CA GLY A 135 24.34 -1.23 -0.58
C GLY A 135 23.14 -0.37 -0.22
N ALA A 136 23.36 0.85 0.26
CA ALA A 136 22.30 1.80 0.56
C ALA A 136 21.56 2.27 -0.71
N VAL A 137 22.29 2.51 -1.81
CA VAL A 137 21.70 2.89 -3.11
C VAL A 137 20.85 1.74 -3.69
N ILE A 138 21.33 0.51 -3.62
CA ILE A 138 20.59 -0.66 -4.14
C ILE A 138 19.30 -0.86 -3.35
N GLU A 139 19.36 -0.87 -2.02
CA GLU A 139 18.18 -1.05 -1.18
C GLU A 139 17.14 0.05 -1.40
N ARG A 140 17.60 1.30 -1.59
CA ARG A 140 16.72 2.42 -1.95
C ARG A 140 15.98 2.14 -3.25
N ASN A 141 16.70 1.79 -4.32
CA ASN A 141 16.10 1.59 -5.63
C ASN A 141 15.12 0.42 -5.64
N GLU A 142 15.41 -0.64 -4.87
CA GLU A 142 14.55 -1.81 -4.76
C GLU A 142 13.22 -1.48 -4.06
N ARG A 143 13.26 -0.76 -2.94
CA ARG A 143 12.04 -0.33 -2.23
C ARG A 143 11.20 0.65 -3.03
N ILE A 144 11.86 1.61 -3.69
CA ILE A 144 11.18 2.56 -4.56
C ILE A 144 10.46 1.81 -5.66
N ARG A 145 11.11 0.83 -6.29
CA ARG A 145 10.52 0.00 -7.34
C ARG A 145 9.31 -0.78 -6.83
N GLU A 146 9.40 -1.43 -5.67
CA GLU A 146 8.27 -2.16 -5.06
C GLU A 146 7.07 -1.23 -4.82
N LEU A 147 7.30 -0.06 -4.23
CA LEU A 147 6.22 0.88 -3.91
C LEU A 147 5.63 1.53 -5.17
N SER A 148 6.45 1.82 -6.18
CA SER A 148 6.01 2.34 -7.47
C SER A 148 5.15 1.32 -8.23
N GLU A 149 5.49 0.03 -8.15
CA GLU A 149 4.75 -1.01 -8.86
C GLU A 149 3.32 -1.11 -8.30
N VAL A 150 3.19 -0.98 -6.97
CA VAL A 150 1.89 -0.87 -6.30
C VAL A 150 1.14 0.41 -6.72
N GLU A 151 1.84 1.55 -6.78
CA GLU A 151 1.26 2.83 -7.22
C GLU A 151 0.70 2.71 -8.65
N ASP A 152 1.48 2.19 -9.60
CA ASP A 152 1.08 2.03 -11.00
C ASP A 152 -0.13 1.09 -11.14
N GLN A 153 -0.17 0.00 -10.37
CA GLN A 153 -1.32 -0.91 -10.34
C GLN A 153 -2.59 -0.22 -9.83
N LEU A 154 -2.47 0.53 -8.74
CA LEU A 154 -3.58 1.21 -8.12
C LEU A 154 -4.07 2.41 -8.95
N LEU A 155 -3.18 3.13 -9.63
CA LEU A 155 -3.53 4.22 -10.55
C LEU A 155 -4.24 3.68 -11.79
N GLY A 156 -3.72 2.59 -12.36
CA GLY A 156 -4.37 1.88 -13.46
C GLY A 156 -5.78 1.43 -13.08
N TYR A 157 -5.96 0.95 -11.84
CA TYR A 157 -7.27 0.65 -11.30
C TYR A 157 -8.11 1.92 -11.17
N ARG A 158 -7.68 2.98 -10.47
CA ARG A 158 -8.48 4.20 -10.22
C ARG A 158 -8.99 4.85 -11.51
N ASP A 159 -8.11 5.02 -12.49
CA ASP A 159 -8.47 5.66 -13.76
C ASP A 159 -9.49 4.82 -14.53
N SER A 160 -9.37 3.49 -14.44
CA SER A 160 -10.36 2.57 -15.03
C SER A 160 -11.60 2.42 -14.14
N ALA A 161 -11.51 2.59 -12.82
CA ALA A 161 -12.54 2.19 -11.86
C ALA A 161 -13.79 3.03 -11.94
N LYS A 162 -13.67 4.35 -12.17
CA LYS A 162 -14.86 5.20 -12.37
C LYS A 162 -15.64 4.79 -13.61
N GLN A 163 -14.91 4.54 -14.70
CA GLN A 163 -15.50 4.10 -15.96
C GLN A 163 -16.05 2.68 -15.83
N ILE A 164 -15.30 1.74 -15.25
CA ILE A 164 -15.74 0.37 -14.96
C ILE A 164 -16.98 0.37 -14.08
N LEU A 165 -17.04 1.20 -13.04
CA LEU A 165 -18.21 1.30 -12.17
C LEU A 165 -19.44 1.75 -12.97
N GLN A 166 -19.30 2.81 -13.75
CA GLN A 166 -20.39 3.32 -14.56
C GLN A 166 -20.83 2.31 -15.63
N ASP A 167 -19.88 1.76 -16.39
CA ASP A 167 -20.12 0.74 -17.41
C ASP A 167 -20.74 -0.52 -16.81
N ALA A 168 -20.30 -0.95 -15.62
CA ALA A 168 -20.86 -2.11 -14.93
C ALA A 168 -22.29 -1.85 -14.46
N LEU A 169 -22.61 -0.66 -13.95
CA LEU A 169 -23.96 -0.29 -13.55
C LEU A 169 -24.89 -0.18 -14.75
N GLU A 170 -24.46 0.50 -15.81
CA GLU A 170 -25.22 0.62 -17.06
C GLU A 170 -25.46 -0.75 -17.71
N SER A 171 -24.41 -1.58 -17.81
CA SER A 171 -24.50 -2.93 -18.35
C SER A 171 -25.42 -3.83 -17.51
N MET A 172 -25.32 -3.76 -16.19
CA MET A 172 -26.18 -4.54 -15.29
C MET A 172 -27.65 -4.13 -15.42
N ARG A 173 -27.92 -2.82 -15.48
CA ARG A 173 -29.27 -2.29 -15.69
C ARG A 173 -29.83 -2.70 -17.04
N ALA A 174 -29.07 -2.49 -18.12
CA ALA A 174 -29.45 -2.86 -19.48
C ALA A 174 -29.74 -4.36 -19.57
N LYS A 175 -28.82 -5.21 -19.08
CA LYS A 175 -29.00 -6.67 -19.09
C LYS A 175 -30.24 -7.10 -18.30
N THR A 176 -30.53 -6.46 -17.17
CA THR A 176 -31.71 -6.75 -16.36
C THR A 176 -33.00 -6.40 -17.09
N ILE A 177 -33.06 -5.22 -17.71
CA ILE A 177 -34.21 -4.77 -18.50
C ILE A 177 -34.38 -5.63 -19.75
N ASP A 178 -33.32 -5.84 -20.53
CA ASP A 178 -33.34 -6.62 -21.78
C ASP A 178 -33.75 -8.08 -21.57
N THR A 179 -33.40 -8.64 -20.41
CA THR A 179 -33.77 -10.03 -20.09
C THR A 179 -35.24 -10.15 -19.69
N VAL A 180 -35.75 -9.23 -18.86
CA VAL A 180 -37.06 -9.39 -18.20
C VAL A 180 -38.18 -8.63 -18.91
N SER A 181 -37.92 -7.45 -19.46
CA SER A 181 -38.94 -6.57 -20.07
C SER A 181 -39.69 -7.21 -21.24
N PRO A 182 -39.03 -7.87 -22.23
CA PRO A 182 -39.73 -8.44 -23.38
C PRO A 182 -40.76 -9.50 -22.99
N SER A 183 -40.47 -10.26 -21.94
CA SER A 183 -41.36 -11.30 -21.44
C SER A 183 -42.58 -10.70 -20.74
N ILE A 184 -42.38 -9.62 -19.97
CA ILE A 184 -43.48 -8.91 -19.33
C ILE A 184 -44.36 -8.20 -20.38
N GLU A 185 -43.77 -7.60 -21.42
CA GLU A 185 -44.50 -6.99 -22.53
C GLU A 185 -45.35 -8.01 -23.30
N LYS A 186 -44.80 -9.21 -23.57
CA LYS A 186 -45.53 -10.30 -24.20
C LYS A 186 -46.76 -10.72 -23.38
N ILE A 187 -46.61 -10.82 -22.05
CA ILE A 187 -47.72 -11.14 -21.14
C ILE A 187 -48.76 -10.00 -21.15
N ASN A 188 -48.32 -8.74 -21.17
CA ASN A 188 -49.22 -7.60 -21.23
C ASN A 188 -50.03 -7.56 -22.55
N HIS A 189 -49.41 -7.93 -23.68
CA HIS A 189 -50.11 -8.07 -24.97
C HIS A 189 -51.16 -9.18 -24.91
N LEU A 190 -50.83 -10.36 -24.38
CA LEU A 190 -51.76 -11.48 -24.23
C LEU A 190 -52.95 -11.17 -23.29
N LEU A 191 -52.77 -10.25 -22.34
CA LEU A 191 -53.85 -9.73 -21.47
C LEU A 191 -54.74 -8.68 -22.14
N SER A 192 -54.32 -8.12 -23.27
CA SER A 192 -55.12 -7.14 -24.03
C SER A 192 -56.11 -7.82 -24.99
N GLU A 193 -55.86 -9.08 -25.34
CA GLU A 193 -56.76 -9.92 -26.13
C GLU A 193 -57.86 -10.54 -25.25
N LYS A 194 -58.97 -11.00 -25.84
CA LYS A 194 -60.09 -11.59 -25.10
C LYS A 194 -59.61 -12.86 -24.38
N VAL A 195 -59.51 -12.81 -23.05
CA VAL A 195 -59.03 -13.93 -22.24
C VAL A 195 -60.11 -15.01 -22.13
N ASP A 196 -59.95 -16.09 -22.90
CA ASP A 196 -60.71 -17.34 -22.72
C ASP A 196 -60.02 -18.27 -21.71
N SER A 197 -60.69 -19.36 -21.33
CA SER A 197 -60.16 -20.29 -20.32
C SER A 197 -58.82 -20.94 -20.71
N GLY A 198 -58.56 -21.09 -22.02
CA GLY A 198 -57.29 -21.61 -22.56
C GLY A 198 -56.14 -20.59 -22.49
N SER A 199 -56.41 -19.34 -22.85
CA SER A 199 -55.46 -18.22 -22.79
C SER A 199 -55.05 -17.89 -21.34
N ARG A 200 -55.95 -18.09 -20.37
CA ARG A 200 -55.65 -17.95 -18.93
C ARG A 200 -54.57 -18.94 -18.46
N LEU A 201 -54.69 -20.22 -18.82
CA LEU A 201 -53.71 -21.25 -18.46
C LEU A 201 -52.34 -20.95 -19.09
N LEU A 202 -52.34 -20.51 -20.35
CA LEU A 202 -51.11 -20.06 -21.04
C LEU A 202 -50.47 -18.84 -20.36
N LEU A 203 -51.25 -17.87 -19.90
CA LEU A 203 -50.75 -16.70 -19.15
C LEU A 203 -50.11 -17.11 -17.82
N ILE A 204 -50.73 -18.04 -17.09
CA ILE A 204 -50.18 -18.57 -15.83
C ILE A 204 -48.85 -19.27 -16.06
N ASP A 205 -48.76 -20.12 -17.09
CA ASP A 205 -47.53 -20.84 -17.43
C ASP A 205 -46.42 -19.88 -17.87
N GLN A 206 -46.73 -18.88 -18.71
CA GLN A 206 -45.74 -17.86 -19.10
C GLN A 206 -45.25 -17.02 -17.92
N LEU A 207 -46.14 -16.57 -17.03
CA LEU A 207 -45.73 -15.84 -15.83
C LEU A 207 -44.82 -16.68 -14.92
N ARG A 208 -45.15 -17.96 -14.73
CA ARG A 208 -44.31 -18.90 -13.98
C ARG A 208 -42.96 -19.11 -14.67
N GLU A 209 -42.96 -19.24 -15.99
CA GLU A 209 -41.74 -19.38 -16.78
C GLU A 209 -40.83 -18.18 -16.58
N VAL A 210 -41.34 -16.94 -16.67
CA VAL A 210 -40.55 -15.72 -16.45
C VAL A 210 -39.96 -15.67 -15.03
N ILE A 211 -40.76 -15.98 -14.00
CA ILE A 211 -40.28 -16.02 -12.61
C ILE A 211 -39.14 -17.05 -12.45
N HIS A 212 -39.31 -18.26 -12.97
CA HIS A 212 -38.38 -19.37 -12.73
C HIS A 212 -37.13 -19.34 -13.62
N THR A 213 -37.24 -18.85 -14.86
CA THR A 213 -36.17 -18.91 -15.87
C THR A 213 -35.41 -17.59 -16.03
N GLN A 214 -36.01 -16.45 -15.67
CA GLN A 214 -35.40 -15.13 -15.87
C GLN A 214 -35.14 -14.42 -14.54
N VAL A 215 -36.20 -14.15 -13.75
CA VAL A 215 -36.10 -13.32 -12.54
C VAL A 215 -35.24 -13.99 -11.46
N ARG A 216 -35.52 -15.26 -11.14
CA ARG A 216 -34.84 -15.98 -10.06
C ARG A 216 -33.36 -16.28 -10.37
N PRO A 217 -32.97 -16.74 -11.58
CA PRO A 217 -31.57 -16.92 -11.92
C PRO A 217 -30.79 -15.60 -11.95
N LEU A 218 -31.38 -14.53 -12.49
CA LEU A 218 -30.71 -13.23 -12.57
C LEU A 218 -30.44 -12.63 -11.18
N SER A 219 -31.44 -12.68 -10.28
CA SER A 219 -31.28 -12.24 -8.89
C SER A 219 -30.17 -13.01 -8.16
N ARG A 220 -30.05 -14.32 -8.40
CA ARG A 220 -28.95 -15.16 -7.86
C ARG A 220 -27.59 -14.78 -8.43
N THR A 221 -27.47 -14.55 -9.74
CA THR A 221 -26.20 -14.14 -10.33
C THR A 221 -25.73 -12.81 -9.79
N LEU A 222 -26.63 -11.84 -9.61
CA LEU A 222 -26.29 -10.54 -9.04
C LEU A 222 -25.87 -10.64 -7.57
N HIS A 223 -26.49 -11.54 -6.80
CA HIS A 223 -26.12 -11.80 -5.42
C HIS A 223 -24.72 -12.47 -5.33
N GLN A 224 -24.46 -13.48 -6.16
CA GLN A 224 -23.17 -14.17 -6.23
C GLN A 224 -22.04 -13.27 -6.74
N ASP A 225 -22.33 -12.41 -7.72
CA ASP A 225 -21.39 -11.41 -8.22
C ASP A 225 -21.14 -10.32 -7.18
N ALA A 226 -22.07 -10.05 -6.26
CA ALA A 226 -21.80 -9.20 -5.11
C ALA A 226 -20.85 -9.92 -4.13
N GLU A 227 -21.05 -11.19 -3.83
CA GLU A 227 -20.13 -11.94 -2.94
C GLU A 227 -18.70 -12.04 -3.49
N ASN A 228 -18.54 -12.05 -4.82
CA ASN A 228 -17.25 -12.08 -5.49
C ASN A 228 -16.78 -10.66 -5.86
N LEU A 229 -16.03 -10.01 -4.96
CA LEU A 229 -15.31 -8.75 -5.25
C LEU A 229 -14.46 -8.91 -6.53
N SER A 230 -14.65 -8.00 -7.48
CA SER A 230 -14.08 -8.11 -8.83
C SER A 230 -12.55 -8.20 -8.83
N THR A 231 -12.01 -9.22 -9.51
CA THR A 231 -10.58 -9.34 -9.78
C THR A 231 -10.12 -8.31 -10.81
N VAL A 232 -9.15 -7.48 -10.42
CA VAL A 232 -8.56 -6.37 -11.17
C VAL A 232 -8.07 -6.75 -12.57
N VAL A 233 -8.44 -5.96 -13.59
CA VAL A 233 -7.77 -5.94 -14.90
C VAL A 233 -6.45 -5.17 -14.77
N GLN A 234 -5.33 -5.88 -14.84
CA GLN A 234 -4.00 -5.25 -14.79
C GLN A 234 -3.67 -4.54 -16.12
N LYS A 235 -3.60 -3.21 -16.11
CA LYS A 235 -2.80 -2.46 -17.09
C LYS A 235 -1.44 -2.14 -16.48
N ARG A 236 -0.36 -2.67 -17.08
CA ARG A 236 1.00 -2.30 -16.72
C ARG A 236 1.28 -0.88 -17.18
N PHE A 237 1.46 0.05 -16.25
CA PHE A 237 2.02 1.36 -16.52
C PHE A 237 3.51 1.44 -16.16
N ARG A 238 4.16 2.49 -16.67
CA ARG A 238 5.62 2.65 -16.74
C ARG A 238 6.22 2.96 -15.37
N GLN A 239 7.30 2.24 -15.05
CA GLN A 239 8.16 2.48 -13.88
C GLN A 239 8.46 3.98 -13.68
N PRO A 240 8.03 4.61 -12.57
CA PRO A 240 8.49 5.89 -12.11
C PRO A 240 9.96 5.77 -11.73
N VAL A 241 10.79 6.55 -12.43
CA VAL A 241 12.16 6.80 -11.98
C VAL A 241 12.05 7.86 -10.88
N ALA A 242 12.23 7.46 -9.62
CA ALA A 242 12.32 8.42 -8.52
C ALA A 242 13.51 9.36 -8.77
N LYS A 243 13.23 10.55 -9.31
CA LYS A 243 14.21 11.62 -9.37
C LYS A 243 14.50 12.02 -7.93
N ALA A 244 15.78 12.08 -7.57
CA ALA A 244 16.19 12.60 -6.28
C ALA A 244 15.78 14.08 -6.23
N GLU A 245 14.71 14.40 -5.51
CA GLU A 245 14.29 15.78 -5.34
C GLU A 245 15.34 16.53 -4.51
N TRP A 246 16.08 17.41 -5.18
CA TRP A 246 17.10 18.26 -4.57
C TRP A 246 16.51 19.40 -3.70
N ASN A 247 15.18 19.46 -3.59
CA ASN A 247 14.42 20.40 -2.78
C ASN A 247 14.19 19.93 -1.33
N SER A 248 14.85 18.86 -0.89
CA SER A 248 14.75 18.38 0.49
C SER A 248 15.29 19.37 1.51
N SER A 249 14.71 19.35 2.71
CA SER A 249 15.12 20.20 3.82
C SER A 249 16.28 19.58 4.61
N PHE A 250 17.32 20.37 4.85
CA PHE A 250 18.57 19.96 5.48
C PHE A 250 18.71 20.61 6.85
N ASN A 251 18.74 19.80 7.90
CA ASN A 251 18.97 20.27 9.26
C ASN A 251 20.46 20.11 9.63
N LEU A 252 21.18 21.23 9.70
CA LEU A 252 22.62 21.23 9.91
C LEU A 252 23.04 20.53 11.21
N ARG A 253 22.36 20.82 12.34
CA ARG A 253 22.69 20.21 13.64
C ARG A 253 22.50 18.69 13.66
N ARG A 254 21.45 18.20 13.01
CA ARG A 254 21.15 16.75 12.91
C ARG A 254 22.09 16.02 11.96
N ASN A 255 22.67 16.73 10.98
CA ASN A 255 23.56 16.15 9.98
C ASN A 255 25.04 16.12 10.36
N ILE A 256 25.46 16.86 11.41
CA ILE A 256 26.80 16.76 11.98
C ILE A 256 26.97 15.43 12.72
N ARG A 257 27.66 14.48 12.08
CA ARG A 257 28.00 13.14 12.60
C ARG A 257 29.42 13.11 13.18
N ILE A 258 29.55 13.63 14.40
CA ILE A 258 30.85 13.78 15.08
C ILE A 258 31.58 12.44 15.15
N LEU A 259 30.98 11.40 15.71
CA LEU A 259 31.67 10.12 15.92
C LEU A 259 32.20 9.49 14.62
N GLN A 260 31.39 9.50 13.56
CA GLN A 260 31.77 8.92 12.27
C GLN A 260 32.84 9.76 11.56
N ALA A 261 32.68 11.09 11.57
CA ALA A 261 33.67 11.98 10.95
C ALA A 261 35.00 11.97 11.73
N SER A 262 34.93 11.99 13.06
CA SER A 262 36.09 11.94 13.95
C SER A 262 36.85 10.62 13.84
N GLY A 263 36.18 9.49 13.61
CA GLY A 263 36.86 8.21 13.35
C GLY A 263 37.81 8.30 12.15
N LEU A 264 37.37 8.93 11.05
CA LEU A 264 38.22 9.17 9.88
C LEU A 264 39.38 10.13 10.21
N LEU A 265 39.12 11.20 10.95
CA LEU A 265 40.14 12.20 11.31
C LEU A 265 41.20 11.65 12.26
N ILE A 266 40.81 10.87 13.26
CA ILE A 266 41.70 10.23 14.23
C ILE A 266 42.69 9.31 13.54
N THR A 267 42.29 8.66 12.44
CA THR A 267 43.20 7.82 11.65
C THR A 267 44.04 8.60 10.65
N SER A 268 43.50 9.66 10.05
CA SER A 268 44.14 10.36 8.93
C SER A 268 45.10 11.46 9.37
N TYR A 269 44.77 12.25 10.40
CA TYR A 269 45.62 13.35 10.85
C TYR A 269 46.98 12.90 11.39
N PRO A 270 47.09 11.86 12.25
CA PRO A 270 48.40 11.36 12.67
C PRO A 270 49.24 10.86 11.51
N LEU A 271 48.59 10.17 10.55
CA LEU A 271 49.27 9.62 9.38
C LEU A 271 49.81 10.73 8.47
N VAL A 272 49.01 11.74 8.17
CA VAL A 272 49.48 12.87 7.34
C VAL A 272 50.49 13.72 8.09
N GLY A 273 50.30 13.95 9.39
CA GLY A 273 51.28 14.66 10.22
C GLY A 273 52.65 13.98 10.21
N PHE A 274 52.68 12.64 10.29
CA PHE A 274 53.90 11.86 10.09
C PHE A 274 54.54 12.12 8.73
N LEU A 275 53.74 12.05 7.66
CA LEU A 275 54.23 12.04 6.29
C LEU A 275 54.67 13.42 5.80
N VAL A 276 54.05 14.48 6.30
CA VAL A 276 54.24 15.85 5.82
C VAL A 276 55.20 16.63 6.71
N VAL A 277 55.24 16.37 8.02
CA VAL A 277 56.02 17.15 8.98
C VAL A 277 57.17 16.33 9.58
N ASP A 278 56.88 15.43 10.50
CA ASP A 278 57.88 14.56 11.15
C ASP A 278 57.23 13.44 11.98
N ARG A 279 58.05 12.53 12.53
CA ARG A 279 57.56 11.44 13.40
C ARG A 279 56.79 11.94 14.64
N GLY A 280 57.24 13.05 15.24
CA GLY A 280 56.61 13.63 16.43
C GLY A 280 55.21 14.20 16.15
N SER A 281 54.92 14.52 14.90
CA SER A 281 53.65 15.08 14.46
C SER A 281 52.52 14.07 14.40
N MET A 282 52.78 12.76 14.56
CA MET A 282 51.72 11.77 14.76
C MET A 282 50.86 12.09 15.99
N PHE A 283 51.50 12.33 17.13
CA PHE A 283 50.81 12.64 18.38
C PHE A 283 50.07 13.98 18.30
N ARG A 284 50.68 14.99 17.67
CA ARG A 284 50.06 16.30 17.45
C ARG A 284 48.87 16.22 16.49
N GLY A 285 48.98 15.41 15.44
CA GLY A 285 47.87 15.11 14.53
C GLY A 285 46.69 14.45 15.26
N LEU A 286 46.96 13.56 16.22
CA LEU A 286 45.91 12.95 17.05
C LEU A 286 45.21 13.99 17.93
N LEU A 287 45.98 14.83 18.63
CA LEU A 287 45.44 15.96 19.40
C LEU A 287 44.64 16.90 18.51
N GLY A 288 45.11 17.16 17.29
CA GLY A 288 44.43 17.94 16.30
C GLY A 288 43.08 17.36 15.88
N ALA A 289 43.00 16.05 15.64
CA ALA A 289 41.76 15.36 15.31
C ALA A 289 40.74 15.44 16.46
N LEU A 290 41.21 15.30 17.71
CA LEU A 290 40.39 15.48 18.90
C LEU A 290 39.90 16.94 19.05
N GLY A 291 40.76 17.92 18.75
CA GLY A 291 40.43 19.34 18.74
C GLY A 291 39.35 19.71 17.71
N VAL A 292 39.42 19.12 16.51
CA VAL A 292 38.36 19.25 15.49
C VAL A 292 37.05 18.63 15.98
N ALA A 293 37.12 17.43 16.56
CA ALA A 293 35.94 16.75 17.10
C ALA A 293 35.24 17.59 18.18
N LEU A 294 36.03 18.16 19.11
CA LEU A 294 35.54 19.02 20.18
C LEU A 294 34.92 20.33 19.64
N SER A 295 35.61 20.99 18.70
CA SER A 295 35.10 22.20 18.04
C SER A 295 33.77 21.95 17.33
N MET A 296 33.66 20.85 16.59
CA MET A 296 32.42 20.46 15.92
C MET A 296 31.31 20.06 16.90
N ALA A 297 31.66 19.48 18.05
CA ALA A 297 30.70 19.24 19.12
C ALA A 297 30.14 20.55 19.69
N LEU A 298 31.01 21.54 19.91
CA LEU A 298 30.61 22.87 20.38
C LEU A 298 29.72 23.58 19.35
N PHE A 299 30.13 23.61 18.07
CA PHE A 299 29.29 24.18 17.00
C PHE A 299 27.92 23.50 16.94
N ARG A 300 27.88 22.16 17.06
CA ARG A 300 26.61 21.42 17.08
C ARG A 300 25.71 21.81 18.25
N LEU A 301 26.25 22.19 19.41
CA LEU A 301 25.47 22.65 20.56
C LEU A 301 24.86 24.04 20.32
N LEU A 302 25.64 24.95 19.71
CA LEU A 302 25.24 26.32 19.39
C LEU A 302 24.22 26.41 18.25
N LEU A 303 24.19 25.42 17.35
CA LEU A 303 23.25 25.42 16.24
C LEU A 303 21.79 25.18 16.69
N PRO A 304 20.81 25.87 16.08
CA PRO A 304 19.39 25.67 16.40
C PRO A 304 18.92 24.25 16.03
N LYS A 305 18.02 23.67 16.86
CA LYS A 305 17.51 22.30 16.67
C LYS A 305 16.50 22.20 15.51
N THR A 306 15.77 23.27 15.23
CA THR A 306 14.58 23.25 14.35
C THR A 306 14.78 23.93 13.00
N ARG A 307 15.86 24.71 12.80
CA ARG A 307 16.09 25.35 11.50
C ARG A 307 16.47 24.33 10.43
N GLU A 308 15.81 24.46 9.30
CA GLU A 308 16.10 23.70 8.10
C GLU A 308 16.56 24.65 6.98
N PHE A 309 17.50 24.19 6.17
CA PHE A 309 18.08 24.91 5.05
C PHE A 309 17.91 24.10 3.77
N LYS A 310 18.12 24.72 2.60
CA LYS A 310 18.31 23.96 1.36
C LYS A 310 19.59 23.11 1.48
N VAL A 311 19.60 21.92 0.88
CA VAL A 311 20.73 20.97 0.97
C VAL A 311 22.07 21.62 0.65
N TRP A 312 22.16 22.36 -0.46
CA TRP A 312 23.40 23.01 -0.86
C TRP A 312 23.89 24.04 0.17
N LEU A 313 22.99 24.88 0.71
CA LEU A 313 23.34 25.89 1.71
C LEU A 313 23.79 25.23 3.02
N GLY A 314 23.11 24.15 3.42
CA GLY A 314 23.47 23.37 4.59
C GLY A 314 24.83 22.69 4.46
N LEU A 315 25.14 22.10 3.30
CA LEU A 315 26.45 21.51 3.01
C LEU A 315 27.56 22.57 2.98
N SER A 316 27.31 23.74 2.37
CA SER A 316 28.26 24.86 2.37
C SER A 316 28.55 25.37 3.78
N LEU A 317 27.52 25.57 4.60
CA LEU A 317 27.69 26.01 5.98
C LEU A 317 28.46 24.98 6.81
N GLN A 318 28.23 23.68 6.55
CA GLN A 318 28.98 22.62 7.19
C GLN A 318 30.46 22.60 6.78
N ALA A 319 30.77 22.86 5.51
CA ALA A 319 32.15 22.97 5.04
C ALA A 319 32.87 24.12 5.74
N ILE A 320 32.21 25.28 5.88
CA ILE A 320 32.75 26.43 6.62
C ILE A 320 33.04 26.06 8.08
N LEU A 321 32.09 25.44 8.78
CA LEU A 321 32.29 25.01 10.17
C LEU A 321 33.42 23.99 10.31
N ALA A 322 33.54 23.05 9.37
CA ALA A 322 34.61 22.06 9.35
C ALA A 322 35.99 22.71 9.13
N THR A 323 36.08 23.74 8.28
CA THR A 323 37.31 24.52 8.09
C THR A 323 37.70 25.27 9.36
N VAL A 324 36.75 25.96 10.00
CA VAL A 324 37.02 26.71 11.25
C VAL A 324 37.39 25.76 12.40
N ALA A 325 36.82 24.55 12.44
CA ALA A 325 37.14 23.54 13.46
C ALA A 325 38.60 23.08 13.44
N VAL A 326 39.34 23.32 12.36
CA VAL A 326 40.77 22.97 12.22
C VAL A 326 41.69 23.92 12.99
N VAL A 327 41.23 25.12 13.36
CA VAL A 327 42.04 26.16 14.01
C VAL A 327 42.84 25.66 15.22
N PRO A 328 42.27 24.96 16.22
CA PRO A 328 43.03 24.49 17.38
C PRO A 328 44.19 23.57 16.99
N ALA A 329 43.98 22.76 15.95
CA ALA A 329 44.96 21.81 15.49
C ALA A 329 46.12 22.48 14.73
N VAL A 330 45.83 23.56 14.00
CA VAL A 330 46.86 24.40 13.35
C VAL A 330 47.66 25.18 14.40
N LEU A 331 47.02 25.70 15.44
CA LEU A 331 47.71 26.40 16.53
C LEU A 331 48.71 25.50 17.25
N ILE A 332 48.39 24.21 17.46
CA ILE A 332 49.33 23.23 18.03
C ILE A 332 50.59 23.07 17.17
N LEU A 333 50.43 23.05 15.84
CA LEU A 333 51.56 22.92 14.91
C LEU A 333 52.38 24.21 14.83
N LEU A 334 51.72 25.36 14.69
CA LEU A 334 52.38 26.68 14.65
C LEU A 334 53.17 26.95 15.93
N TRP A 335 52.63 26.60 17.10
CA TRP A 335 53.33 26.78 18.37
C TRP A 335 54.61 25.97 18.45
N ARG A 336 54.65 24.77 17.85
CA ARG A 336 55.81 23.89 17.90
C ARG A 336 56.85 24.20 16.82
N TYR A 337 56.40 24.41 15.59
CA TYR A 337 57.26 24.44 14.39
C TYR A 337 57.38 25.83 13.78
N GLY A 338 56.53 26.79 14.19
CA GLY A 338 56.43 28.09 13.54
C GLY A 338 55.75 28.01 12.17
N PHE A 339 55.91 29.06 11.38
CA PHE A 339 55.35 29.15 10.04
C PHE A 339 56.33 28.56 9.01
N THR A 340 56.19 27.27 8.72
CA THR A 340 57.01 26.57 7.72
C THR A 340 56.15 26.03 6.57
N PRO A 341 56.74 25.76 5.37
CA PRO A 341 56.02 25.17 4.25
C PRO A 341 55.31 23.85 4.61
N GLU A 342 55.91 23.03 5.47
CA GLU A 342 55.35 21.75 5.93
C GLU A 342 54.10 21.97 6.79
N VAL A 343 54.11 22.96 7.67
CA VAL A 343 52.94 23.34 8.48
C VAL A 343 51.82 23.89 7.60
N VAL A 344 52.14 24.68 6.58
CA VAL A 344 51.16 25.15 5.59
C VAL A 344 50.54 23.98 4.82
N ASN A 345 51.36 23.05 4.33
CA ASN A 345 50.90 21.87 3.61
C ASN A 345 50.02 20.97 4.51
N MET A 346 50.44 20.73 5.75
CA MET A 346 49.66 19.99 6.74
C MET A 346 48.32 20.68 7.02
N THR A 347 48.30 22.01 7.10
CA THR A 347 47.06 22.79 7.28
C THR A 347 46.09 22.58 6.12
N ILE A 348 46.56 22.61 4.87
CA ILE A 348 45.75 22.35 3.67
C ILE A 348 45.14 20.93 3.73
N TRP A 349 45.95 19.94 4.10
CA TRP A 349 45.47 18.56 4.28
C TRP A 349 44.41 18.45 5.39
N MET A 350 44.64 19.09 6.53
CA MET A 350 43.72 19.06 7.66
C MET A 350 42.36 19.66 7.28
N VAL A 351 42.35 20.81 6.61
CA VAL A 351 41.12 21.42 6.08
C VAL A 351 40.45 20.49 5.09
N SER A 352 41.18 19.97 4.11
CA SER A 352 40.64 19.09 3.07
C SER A 352 40.01 17.82 3.63
N LEU A 353 40.69 17.16 4.57
CA LEU A 353 40.22 15.94 5.24
C LEU A 353 39.03 16.21 6.17
N SER A 354 39.02 17.34 6.89
CA SER A 354 37.89 17.73 7.73
C SER A 354 36.65 18.05 6.90
N VAL A 355 36.79 18.91 5.89
CA VAL A 355 35.69 19.24 4.98
C VAL A 355 35.18 17.97 4.29
N GLY A 356 36.07 17.15 3.74
CA GLY A 356 35.70 15.89 3.08
C GLY A 356 34.96 14.91 4.00
N SER A 357 35.47 14.69 5.22
CA SER A 357 34.88 13.77 6.20
C SER A 357 33.48 14.22 6.65
N PHE A 358 33.32 15.50 6.98
CA PHE A 358 32.04 16.07 7.42
C PHE A 358 31.06 16.21 6.26
N PHE A 359 31.50 16.67 5.09
CA PHE A 359 30.67 16.73 3.89
C PHE A 359 30.12 15.36 3.54
N PHE A 360 30.98 14.34 3.51
CA PHE A 360 30.56 12.99 3.11
C PHE A 360 29.56 12.37 4.10
N THR A 361 29.86 12.44 5.40
CA THR A 361 28.97 11.89 6.45
C THR A 361 27.62 12.61 6.53
N SER A 362 27.59 13.88 6.13
CA SER A 362 26.37 14.68 6.04
C SER A 362 25.58 14.40 4.77
N TYR A 363 26.26 14.31 3.62
CA TYR A 363 25.66 13.97 2.34
C TYR A 363 24.95 12.62 2.39
N THR A 364 25.61 11.61 2.95
CA THR A 364 25.00 10.29 3.16
C THR A 364 23.72 10.36 4.00
N ARG A 365 23.73 11.13 5.09
CA ARG A 365 22.52 11.31 5.93
C ARG A 365 21.43 12.12 5.24
N ALA A 366 21.79 13.13 4.45
CA ALA A 366 20.83 13.91 3.67
C ALA A 366 20.11 13.01 2.65
N ILE A 367 20.83 12.12 1.98
CA ILE A 367 20.26 11.10 1.09
C ILE A 367 19.36 10.14 1.87
N ASP A 368 19.81 9.61 3.01
CA ASP A 368 19.02 8.69 3.82
C ASP A 368 17.71 9.35 4.29
N THR A 369 17.77 10.60 4.72
CA THR A 369 16.58 11.34 5.20
C THR A 369 15.61 11.64 4.05
N ALA A 370 16.13 12.05 2.88
CA ALA A 370 15.30 12.27 1.70
C ALA A 370 14.65 10.97 1.23
N ARG A 371 15.38 9.84 1.29
CA ARG A 371 14.85 8.50 1.03
C ARG A 371 13.71 8.16 1.99
N ASP A 372 13.92 8.31 3.29
CA ASP A 372 12.91 7.92 4.29
C ASP A 372 11.62 8.72 4.11
N ARG A 373 11.73 10.03 3.81
CA ARG A 373 10.56 10.87 3.50
C ARG A 373 9.84 10.40 2.25
N TYR A 374 10.58 10.19 1.15
CA TYR A 374 10.00 9.70 -0.10
C TYR A 374 9.31 8.34 0.08
N GLU A 375 9.89 7.43 0.85
CA GLU A 375 9.28 6.13 1.18
C GLU A 375 7.99 6.29 1.98
N VAL A 376 7.94 7.24 2.93
CA VAL A 376 6.73 7.55 3.71
C VAL A 376 5.65 8.20 2.85
N ASP A 377 6.00 9.18 2.04
CA ASP A 377 5.05 9.90 1.17
C ASP A 377 4.42 8.94 0.16
N LEU A 378 5.24 8.07 -0.45
CA LEU A 378 4.78 7.07 -1.41
C LEU A 378 3.88 6.00 -0.76
N ARG A 379 4.22 5.54 0.46
CA ARG A 379 3.34 4.66 1.24
C ARG A 379 2.01 5.32 1.56
N ARG A 380 2.04 6.57 2.01
CA ARG A 380 0.82 7.33 2.34
C ARG A 380 -0.09 7.48 1.12
N PHE A 381 0.49 7.75 -0.04
CA PHE A 381 -0.24 7.82 -1.30
C PHE A 381 -0.85 6.46 -1.67
N ASN A 382 -0.09 5.36 -1.57
CA ASN A 382 -0.62 4.01 -1.79
C ASN A 382 -1.75 3.64 -0.81
N ASP A 383 -1.64 4.02 0.47
CA ASP A 383 -2.68 3.78 1.47
C ASP A 383 -3.97 4.56 1.13
N GLN A 384 -3.84 5.82 0.72
CA GLN A 384 -4.96 6.64 0.28
C GLN A 384 -5.64 6.02 -0.95
N LEU A 385 -4.85 5.61 -1.93
CA LEU A 385 -5.36 5.04 -3.17
C LEU A 385 -6.01 3.68 -2.94
N THR A 386 -5.44 2.83 -2.08
CA THR A 386 -6.06 1.56 -1.64
C THR A 386 -7.42 1.81 -1.00
N LYS A 387 -7.53 2.83 -0.13
CA LYS A 387 -8.80 3.21 0.48
C LYS A 387 -9.83 3.67 -0.55
N GLU A 388 -9.42 4.46 -1.53
CA GLU A 388 -10.31 4.85 -2.64
C GLU A 388 -10.80 3.64 -3.42
N VAL A 389 -9.92 2.69 -3.75
CA VAL A 389 -10.26 1.43 -4.42
C VAL A 389 -11.29 0.63 -3.63
N SER A 390 -11.05 0.39 -2.33
CA SER A 390 -11.99 -0.35 -1.48
C SER A 390 -13.35 0.34 -1.37
N LEU A 391 -13.39 1.68 -1.34
CA LEU A 391 -14.65 2.43 -1.35
C LEU A 391 -15.42 2.26 -2.68
N PHE A 392 -14.73 2.17 -3.81
CA PHE A 392 -15.38 1.89 -5.10
C PHE A 392 -15.96 0.49 -5.14
N GLU A 393 -15.21 -0.52 -4.70
CA GLU A 393 -15.67 -1.91 -4.64
C GLU A 393 -16.88 -2.06 -3.72
N GLN A 394 -16.85 -1.41 -2.56
CA GLN A 394 -17.98 -1.39 -1.63
C GLN A 394 -19.22 -0.75 -2.25
N ARG A 395 -19.08 0.34 -3.03
CA ARG A 395 -20.22 0.95 -3.73
C ARG A 395 -20.79 0.01 -4.78
N LEU A 396 -19.95 -0.61 -5.60
CA LEU A 396 -20.40 -1.57 -6.61
C LEU A 396 -21.13 -2.75 -5.96
N TRP A 397 -20.62 -3.24 -4.83
CA TRP A 397 -21.25 -4.29 -4.03
C TRP A 397 -22.65 -3.90 -3.55
N LEU A 398 -22.78 -2.70 -2.96
CA LEU A 398 -24.07 -2.18 -2.47
C LEU A 398 -25.10 -2.08 -3.61
N GLU A 399 -24.68 -1.59 -4.78
CA GLU A 399 -25.54 -1.46 -5.95
C GLU A 399 -26.00 -2.82 -6.51
N ARG A 400 -25.09 -3.80 -6.64
CA ARG A 400 -25.44 -5.18 -7.05
C ARG A 400 -26.46 -5.80 -6.11
N ARG A 401 -26.24 -5.62 -4.80
CA ARG A 401 -27.12 -6.12 -3.75
C ARG A 401 -28.50 -5.46 -3.80
N ALA A 402 -28.56 -4.14 -3.98
CA ALA A 402 -29.81 -3.41 -4.12
C ALA A 402 -30.65 -3.91 -5.33
N TRP A 403 -30.02 -4.13 -6.48
CA TRP A 403 -30.69 -4.70 -7.66
C TRP A 403 -31.17 -6.14 -7.46
N SER A 404 -30.41 -6.97 -6.74
CA SER A 404 -30.84 -8.32 -6.39
C SER A 404 -32.13 -8.32 -5.57
N TYR A 405 -32.26 -7.37 -4.63
CA TYR A 405 -33.47 -7.20 -3.81
C TYR A 405 -34.66 -6.66 -4.60
N VAL A 406 -34.50 -5.66 -5.46
CA VAL A 406 -35.60 -5.18 -6.31
C VAL A 406 -36.16 -6.30 -7.20
N LEU A 407 -35.28 -7.13 -7.79
CA LEU A 407 -35.72 -8.27 -8.59
C LEU A 407 -36.44 -9.33 -7.77
N HIS A 408 -35.95 -9.64 -6.57
CA HIS A 408 -36.53 -10.69 -5.73
C HIS A 408 -37.81 -10.24 -5.01
N GLY A 409 -37.86 -9.02 -4.49
CA GLY A 409 -38.98 -8.50 -3.71
C GLY A 409 -40.09 -7.97 -4.62
N ASP A 410 -39.80 -6.90 -5.37
CA ASP A 410 -40.83 -6.13 -6.08
C ASP A 410 -41.30 -6.83 -7.35
N VAL A 411 -40.36 -7.26 -8.20
CA VAL A 411 -40.68 -7.89 -9.49
C VAL A 411 -41.30 -9.28 -9.25
N GLN A 412 -40.62 -10.15 -8.49
CA GLN A 412 -41.14 -11.50 -8.22
C GLN A 412 -42.45 -11.46 -7.41
N GLY A 413 -42.58 -10.56 -6.44
CA GLY A 413 -43.78 -10.41 -5.62
C GLY A 413 -45.00 -10.04 -6.48
N ALA A 414 -44.87 -9.01 -7.33
CA ALA A 414 -45.94 -8.57 -8.21
C ALA A 414 -46.35 -9.66 -9.23
N LEU A 415 -45.38 -10.33 -9.87
CA LEU A 415 -45.68 -11.43 -10.78
C LEU A 415 -46.34 -12.62 -10.05
N SER A 416 -45.95 -12.91 -8.81
CA SER A 416 -46.55 -13.96 -7.99
C SER A 416 -47.99 -13.64 -7.59
N ALA A 417 -48.28 -12.37 -7.27
CA ALA A 417 -49.64 -11.89 -7.02
C ALA A 417 -50.52 -12.06 -8.27
N ALA A 418 -50.02 -11.66 -9.45
CA ALA A 418 -50.71 -11.83 -10.73
C ALA A 418 -51.05 -13.32 -11.01
N VAL A 419 -50.09 -14.23 -10.84
CA VAL A 419 -50.31 -15.68 -10.98
C VAL A 419 -51.39 -16.17 -10.02
N THR A 420 -51.34 -15.75 -8.75
CA THR A 420 -52.28 -16.20 -7.72
C THR A 420 -53.72 -15.74 -8.03
N ARG A 421 -53.90 -14.50 -8.52
CA ARG A 421 -55.21 -14.00 -8.97
C ARG A 421 -55.76 -14.81 -10.13
N LEU A 422 -54.92 -15.04 -11.15
CA LEU A 422 -55.31 -15.82 -12.33
C LEU A 422 -55.70 -17.26 -11.96
N GLN A 423 -55.13 -17.83 -10.91
CA GLN A 423 -55.41 -19.20 -10.46
C GLN A 423 -56.71 -19.34 -9.67
N ARG A 424 -57.11 -18.33 -8.89
CA ARG A 424 -58.27 -18.41 -8.00
C ARG A 424 -59.62 -18.42 -8.73
N SER A 425 -59.73 -17.75 -9.87
CA SER A 425 -61.01 -17.52 -10.54
C SER A 425 -61.09 -18.30 -11.86
N GLU A 426 -62.11 -19.16 -12.01
CA GLU A 426 -62.35 -19.94 -13.24
C GLU A 426 -62.86 -19.07 -14.40
N LYS A 427 -63.57 -17.97 -14.09
CA LYS A 427 -63.93 -16.89 -14.99
C LYS A 427 -63.39 -15.60 -14.40
N LEU A 428 -62.59 -14.87 -15.18
CA LEU A 428 -62.06 -13.57 -14.80
C LEU A 428 -63.12 -12.49 -14.99
N GLU A 429 -63.55 -11.89 -13.88
CA GLU A 429 -64.38 -10.70 -13.94
C GLU A 429 -63.54 -9.50 -14.43
N PRO A 430 -64.15 -8.49 -15.07
CA PRO A 430 -63.42 -7.33 -15.62
C PRO A 430 -62.51 -6.63 -14.59
N TYR A 431 -62.91 -6.60 -13.32
CA TYR A 431 -62.13 -5.99 -12.24
C TYR A 431 -60.88 -6.81 -11.87
N GLU A 432 -60.95 -8.14 -11.92
CA GLU A 432 -59.80 -9.02 -11.61
C GLU A 432 -58.74 -8.93 -12.70
N LEU A 433 -59.17 -8.84 -13.95
CA LEU A 433 -58.29 -8.66 -15.09
C LEU A 433 -57.55 -7.31 -15.03
N GLU A 434 -58.21 -6.26 -14.57
CA GLU A 434 -57.57 -4.96 -14.34
C GLU A 434 -56.53 -5.01 -13.20
N MET A 435 -56.81 -5.74 -12.11
CA MET A 435 -55.83 -5.95 -11.04
C MET A 435 -54.58 -6.72 -11.53
N VAL A 436 -54.75 -7.73 -12.38
CA VAL A 436 -53.63 -8.46 -12.98
C VAL A 436 -52.77 -7.55 -13.85
N LYS A 437 -53.39 -6.67 -14.66
CA LYS A 437 -52.67 -5.64 -15.43
C LYS A 437 -51.91 -4.67 -14.53
N GLN A 438 -52.51 -4.25 -13.42
CA GLN A 438 -51.84 -3.39 -12.45
C GLN A 438 -50.62 -4.05 -11.82
N ASP A 439 -50.69 -5.35 -11.46
CA ASP A 439 -49.56 -6.09 -10.90
C ASP A 439 -48.41 -6.22 -11.92
N ILE A 440 -48.73 -6.46 -13.20
CA ILE A 440 -47.74 -6.52 -14.29
C ILE A 440 -47.09 -5.15 -14.54
N ASN A 441 -47.88 -4.08 -14.56
CA ASN A 441 -47.37 -2.72 -14.67
C ASN A 441 -46.49 -2.34 -13.47
N ARG A 442 -46.80 -2.82 -12.26
CA ARG A 442 -45.96 -2.63 -11.07
C ARG A 442 -44.61 -3.33 -11.22
N ALA A 443 -44.58 -4.56 -11.75
CA ALA A 443 -43.34 -5.27 -12.06
C ALA A 443 -42.47 -4.52 -13.08
N MET A 444 -43.06 -3.97 -14.14
CA MET A 444 -42.32 -3.14 -15.12
C MET A 444 -41.81 -1.82 -14.51
N ALA A 445 -42.62 -1.18 -13.68
CA ALA A 445 -42.22 0.06 -13.00
C ALA A 445 -41.03 -0.16 -12.04
N ALA A 446 -41.00 -1.31 -11.36
CA ALA A 446 -39.90 -1.70 -10.48
C ALA A 446 -38.58 -1.95 -11.24
N LEU A 447 -38.65 -2.48 -12.47
CA LEU A 447 -37.46 -2.70 -13.32
C LEU A 447 -36.87 -1.41 -13.89
N THR A 448 -37.70 -0.39 -14.10
CA THR A 448 -37.31 0.85 -14.79
C THR A 448 -36.86 1.94 -13.83
N LYS A 449 -37.35 1.94 -12.58
CA LYS A 449 -36.93 2.87 -11.54
C LYS A 449 -35.61 2.43 -10.90
N PRO A 450 -34.67 3.36 -10.61
CA PRO A 450 -33.51 3.03 -9.79
C PRO A 450 -33.97 2.50 -8.42
N PRO A 451 -33.24 1.56 -7.78
CA PRO A 451 -33.52 1.15 -6.42
C PRO A 451 -33.63 2.38 -5.52
N SER A 452 -34.82 2.62 -4.96
CA SER A 452 -35.05 3.78 -4.12
C SER A 452 -34.28 3.60 -2.83
N THR A 453 -33.38 4.55 -2.55
CA THR A 453 -32.55 4.51 -1.35
C THR A 453 -33.36 4.83 -0.09
N ASP A 454 -34.45 5.58 -0.23
CA ASP A 454 -35.30 6.01 0.87
C ASP A 454 -36.74 5.53 0.67
N VAL A 455 -37.15 4.51 1.43
CA VAL A 455 -38.52 4.02 1.46
C VAL A 455 -39.19 4.57 2.71
N ASP A 456 -40.29 5.28 2.52
CA ASP A 456 -41.21 5.60 3.61
C ASP A 456 -41.87 4.30 4.07
N PHE A 457 -41.77 4.00 5.36
CA PHE A 457 -42.30 2.77 5.93
C PHE A 457 -43.81 2.63 5.70
N SER A 458 -44.57 3.73 5.84
CA SER A 458 -46.01 3.74 5.64
C SER A 458 -46.34 3.45 4.18
N GLN A 459 -45.60 4.07 3.26
CA GLN A 459 -45.77 3.84 1.83
C GLN A 459 -45.43 2.39 1.44
N GLY A 460 -44.34 1.83 1.98
CA GLY A 460 -43.94 0.44 1.70
C GLY A 460 -44.98 -0.59 2.16
N ILE A 461 -45.55 -0.38 3.35
CA ILE A 461 -46.63 -1.23 3.87
C ILE A 461 -47.91 -1.05 3.05
N ASP A 462 -48.29 0.18 2.69
CA ASP A 462 -49.47 0.44 1.85
C ASP A 462 -49.32 -0.23 0.48
N GLU A 463 -48.14 -0.19 -0.13
CA GLU A 463 -47.82 -0.88 -1.38
C GLU A 463 -47.92 -2.40 -1.24
N LEU A 464 -47.45 -2.95 -0.11
CA LEU A 464 -47.55 -4.37 0.20
C LEU A 464 -49.02 -4.81 0.36
N VAL A 465 -49.82 -4.04 1.11
CA VAL A 465 -51.26 -4.27 1.29
C VAL A 465 -51.99 -4.21 -0.06
N ARG A 466 -51.70 -3.19 -0.88
CA ARG A 466 -52.29 -3.05 -2.22
C ARG A 466 -51.90 -4.22 -3.14
N THR A 467 -50.66 -4.70 -3.06
CA THR A 467 -50.18 -5.81 -3.90
C THR A 467 -50.94 -7.11 -3.63
N TRP A 468 -51.34 -7.35 -2.39
CA TRP A 468 -52.05 -8.57 -2.00
C TRP A 468 -53.56 -8.38 -1.77
N ALA A 469 -54.08 -7.17 -2.00
CA ALA A 469 -55.50 -6.85 -1.84
C ALA A 469 -56.38 -7.83 -2.63
N GLY A 470 -57.40 -8.42 -1.99
CA GLY A 470 -58.27 -9.44 -2.59
C GLY A 470 -57.69 -10.87 -2.62
N ILE A 471 -56.39 -11.04 -2.31
CA ILE A 471 -55.74 -12.35 -2.17
C ILE A 471 -55.58 -12.70 -0.69
N CYS A 472 -54.98 -11.80 0.08
CA CYS A 472 -54.65 -11.92 1.49
C CYS A 472 -54.97 -10.61 2.22
N ASP A 473 -55.76 -10.67 3.30
CA ASP A 473 -56.04 -9.52 4.17
C ASP A 473 -54.87 -9.31 5.13
N ILE A 474 -54.23 -8.14 5.08
CA ILE A 474 -53.01 -7.84 5.84
C ILE A 474 -53.34 -6.78 6.88
N LYS A 475 -53.15 -7.13 8.15
CA LYS A 475 -53.31 -6.22 9.29
C LYS A 475 -51.96 -5.90 9.90
N VAL A 476 -51.73 -4.63 10.20
CA VAL A 476 -50.44 -4.14 10.72
C VAL A 476 -50.66 -3.45 12.06
N GLU A 477 -49.95 -3.93 13.08
CA GLU A 477 -49.98 -3.40 14.44
C GLU A 477 -48.56 -2.99 14.83
N THR A 478 -48.35 -1.72 15.12
CA THR A 478 -47.03 -1.18 15.48
C THR A 478 -47.11 -0.49 16.83
N SER A 479 -46.25 -0.88 17.76
CA SER A 479 -46.13 -0.21 19.06
C SER A 479 -45.59 1.22 18.89
N ALA A 480 -46.02 2.16 19.76
CA ALA A 480 -45.57 3.55 19.69
C ALA A 480 -44.04 3.72 19.87
N ARG A 481 -43.37 2.75 20.51
CA ARG A 481 -41.91 2.74 20.65
C ARG A 481 -41.21 2.24 19.37
N ALA A 482 -41.78 1.26 18.69
CA ALA A 482 -41.28 0.78 17.40
C ALA A 482 -41.50 1.82 16.28
N SER A 483 -42.69 2.42 16.20
CA SER A 483 -43.01 3.44 15.18
C SER A 483 -42.00 4.59 15.17
N ARG A 484 -41.67 5.18 16.33
CA ARG A 484 -40.64 6.22 16.44
C ARG A 484 -39.25 5.75 16.00
N ALA A 485 -38.88 4.50 16.33
CA ALA A 485 -37.58 3.95 15.95
C ALA A 485 -37.48 3.76 14.43
N ILE A 486 -38.56 3.31 13.79
CA ILE A 486 -38.67 3.09 12.35
C ILE A 486 -38.61 4.43 11.60
N GLU A 487 -39.30 5.47 12.08
CA GLU A 487 -39.22 6.82 11.47
C GLU A 487 -37.80 7.40 11.51
N THR A 488 -37.08 7.17 12.62
CA THR A 488 -35.75 7.76 12.84
C THR A 488 -34.62 6.96 12.17
N ASN A 489 -34.82 5.66 11.90
CA ASN A 489 -33.77 4.78 11.37
C ASN A 489 -34.11 4.23 9.97
N ARG A 490 -33.46 4.79 8.96
CA ARG A 490 -33.63 4.44 7.54
C ARG A 490 -33.29 2.98 7.23
N ASP A 491 -32.18 2.47 7.74
CA ASP A 491 -31.73 1.11 7.44
C ASP A 491 -32.74 0.08 7.95
N ILE A 492 -33.30 0.32 9.13
CA ILE A 492 -34.38 -0.49 9.70
C ILE A 492 -35.65 -0.46 8.87
N ARG A 493 -36.07 0.70 8.34
CA ARG A 493 -37.24 0.76 7.45
C ARG A 493 -37.08 -0.17 6.26
N ASN A 494 -35.92 -0.10 5.62
CA ASN A 494 -35.60 -0.92 4.45
C ASN A 494 -35.59 -2.41 4.82
N CYS A 495 -34.96 -2.78 5.95
CA CYS A 495 -34.93 -4.18 6.41
C CYS A 495 -36.33 -4.73 6.70
N ILE A 496 -37.16 -3.98 7.44
CA ILE A 496 -38.53 -4.40 7.76
C ILE A 496 -39.35 -4.56 6.48
N ASN A 497 -39.25 -3.61 5.54
CA ASN A 497 -40.01 -3.66 4.31
C ASN A 497 -39.68 -4.93 3.49
N GLU A 498 -38.40 -5.26 3.34
CA GLU A 498 -37.98 -6.45 2.58
C GLU A 498 -38.38 -7.77 3.29
N ILE A 499 -38.28 -7.84 4.62
CA ILE A 499 -38.71 -9.02 5.38
C ILE A 499 -40.23 -9.20 5.30
N CYS A 500 -41.01 -8.12 5.42
CA CYS A 500 -42.48 -8.17 5.30
C CYS A 500 -42.91 -8.65 3.91
N LYS A 501 -42.29 -8.13 2.84
CA LYS A 501 -42.56 -8.56 1.45
C LYS A 501 -42.35 -10.07 1.28
N GLU A 502 -41.20 -10.58 1.72
CA GLU A 502 -40.87 -12.01 1.56
C GLU A 502 -41.73 -12.91 2.47
N ALA A 503 -42.00 -12.49 3.70
CA ALA A 503 -42.82 -13.25 4.64
C ALA A 503 -44.27 -13.39 4.14
N ILE A 504 -44.88 -12.31 3.64
CA ILE A 504 -46.24 -12.34 3.08
C ILE A 504 -46.26 -13.12 1.76
N SER A 505 -45.29 -12.90 0.88
CA SER A 505 -45.16 -13.67 -0.36
C SER A 505 -45.10 -15.18 -0.11
N ASN A 506 -44.33 -15.62 0.90
CA ASN A 506 -44.26 -17.02 1.28
C ASN A 506 -45.53 -17.52 1.97
N ALA A 507 -46.16 -16.72 2.83
CA ALA A 507 -47.43 -17.05 3.46
C ALA A 507 -48.53 -17.35 2.42
N VAL A 508 -48.60 -16.56 1.35
CA VAL A 508 -49.58 -16.77 0.28
C VAL A 508 -49.17 -17.92 -0.62
N ARG A 509 -47.93 -17.93 -1.13
CA ARG A 509 -47.48 -18.93 -2.12
C ARG A 509 -47.40 -20.35 -1.56
N HIS A 510 -46.82 -20.50 -0.37
CA HIS A 510 -46.53 -21.80 0.23
C HIS A 510 -47.52 -22.17 1.33
N GLY A 511 -48.05 -21.18 2.05
CA GLY A 511 -49.04 -21.39 3.10
C GLY A 511 -50.48 -21.39 2.61
N ASN A 512 -50.77 -20.85 1.41
CA ASN A 512 -52.12 -20.60 0.91
C ASN A 512 -52.96 -19.74 1.87
N SER A 513 -52.31 -18.77 2.52
CA SER A 513 -52.92 -17.92 3.54
C SER A 513 -53.95 -16.97 2.95
N LYS A 514 -55.01 -16.69 3.72
CA LYS A 514 -56.02 -15.68 3.43
C LYS A 514 -55.89 -14.45 4.33
N ASN A 515 -55.25 -14.59 5.49
CA ASN A 515 -55.05 -13.51 6.44
C ASN A 515 -53.60 -13.52 6.94
N ALA A 516 -53.02 -12.32 7.05
CA ALA A 516 -51.69 -12.10 7.63
C ALA A 516 -51.72 -10.95 8.64
N TRP A 517 -50.94 -11.08 9.70
CA TRP A 517 -50.79 -10.09 10.77
C TRP A 517 -49.31 -9.75 10.90
N ILE A 518 -48.99 -8.46 10.79
CA ILE A 518 -47.64 -7.93 11.00
C ILE A 518 -47.65 -7.18 12.33
N THR A 519 -46.85 -7.64 13.28
CA THR A 519 -46.70 -7.02 14.60
C THR A 519 -45.28 -6.49 14.74
N LEU A 520 -45.14 -5.22 15.12
CA LEU A 520 -43.87 -4.55 15.35
C LEU A 520 -43.80 -4.06 16.80
N SER A 521 -42.98 -4.73 17.60
CA SER A 521 -42.75 -4.39 19.01
C SER A 521 -41.30 -3.97 19.24
N ARG A 522 -41.10 -3.10 20.22
CA ARG A 522 -39.77 -2.71 20.70
C ARG A 522 -39.80 -2.75 22.21
N GLU A 523 -39.38 -3.88 22.78
CA GLU A 523 -39.25 -4.05 24.23
C GLU A 523 -37.87 -3.61 24.72
N GLN A 524 -36.83 -3.91 23.95
CA GLN A 524 -35.44 -3.54 24.22
C GLN A 524 -35.04 -2.27 23.45
N ASP A 525 -34.01 -1.57 23.93
CA ASP A 525 -33.59 -0.29 23.32
C ASP A 525 -32.88 -0.46 21.98
N ASP A 526 -32.25 -1.60 21.75
CA ASP A 526 -31.36 -1.86 20.63
C ASP A 526 -31.96 -2.88 19.62
N VAL A 527 -33.20 -3.34 19.83
CA VAL A 527 -33.82 -4.37 18.98
C VAL A 527 -35.29 -4.05 18.69
N ILE A 528 -35.68 -4.14 17.42
CA ILE A 528 -37.10 -4.26 17.01
C ILE A 528 -37.39 -5.74 16.78
N GLU A 529 -38.47 -6.23 17.36
CA GLU A 529 -39.02 -7.54 17.04
C GLU A 529 -40.13 -7.37 15.98
N LEU A 530 -39.92 -8.04 14.85
CA LEU A 530 -40.88 -8.14 13.75
C LEU A 530 -41.48 -9.54 13.76
N GLU A 531 -42.79 -9.61 13.94
CA GLU A 531 -43.55 -10.85 13.84
C GLU A 531 -44.51 -10.76 12.65
N VAL A 532 -44.45 -11.74 11.75
CA VAL A 532 -45.38 -11.89 10.63
C VAL A 532 -46.08 -13.25 10.73
N CYS A 533 -47.33 -13.23 11.17
CA CYS A 533 -48.17 -14.42 11.33
C CYS A 533 -49.17 -14.56 10.18
N ASN A 534 -49.54 -15.79 9.83
CA ASN A 534 -50.55 -16.08 8.82
C ASN A 534 -51.41 -17.30 9.18
N ASP A 535 -52.57 -17.43 8.54
CA ASP A 535 -53.52 -18.55 8.70
C ASP A 535 -53.27 -19.71 7.71
N GLY A 536 -52.14 -19.70 7.02
CA GLY A 536 -51.73 -20.73 6.08
C GLY A 536 -51.12 -21.96 6.75
N HIS A 537 -51.00 -23.03 5.96
CA HIS A 537 -50.43 -24.29 6.40
C HIS A 537 -48.90 -24.24 6.50
N THR A 538 -48.35 -24.93 7.50
CA THR A 538 -46.91 -25.12 7.67
C THR A 538 -46.37 -26.14 6.67
N LEU A 539 -45.20 -25.89 6.11
CA LEU A 539 -44.53 -26.85 5.22
C LEU A 539 -44.21 -28.17 5.98
N LEU A 540 -44.58 -29.31 5.38
CA LEU A 540 -44.44 -30.66 5.96
C LEU A 540 -42.99 -31.19 6.00
N ARG A 541 -42.04 -30.52 5.34
CA ARG A 541 -40.61 -30.88 5.27
C ARG A 541 -39.73 -29.64 5.35
N GLU A 542 -38.58 -29.77 6.02
CA GLU A 542 -37.50 -28.80 5.94
C GLU A 542 -37.04 -28.66 4.48
N GLN A 543 -37.23 -27.47 3.91
CA GLN A 543 -36.76 -27.11 2.58
C GLN A 543 -35.39 -26.41 2.72
N PRO A 544 -34.46 -26.60 1.76
CA PRO A 544 -33.20 -25.86 1.76
C PRO A 544 -33.46 -24.36 1.73
N LYS A 545 -32.66 -23.59 2.50
CA LYS A 545 -32.75 -22.13 2.57
C LYS A 545 -32.74 -21.52 1.16
N GLY A 546 -33.84 -20.89 0.77
CA GLY A 546 -33.96 -20.12 -0.47
C GLY A 546 -33.31 -18.73 -0.34
N LEU A 547 -33.21 -18.00 -1.45
CA LEU A 547 -32.64 -16.65 -1.49
C LEU A 547 -33.35 -15.70 -0.50
N GLY A 548 -34.68 -15.78 -0.39
CA GLY A 548 -35.46 -14.98 0.56
C GLY A 548 -35.17 -15.29 2.03
N LEU A 549 -34.97 -16.56 2.40
CA LEU A 549 -34.56 -16.92 3.76
C LEU A 549 -33.10 -16.53 4.03
N SER A 550 -32.22 -16.57 3.02
CA SER A 550 -30.84 -16.06 3.12
C SER A 550 -30.81 -14.55 3.34
N MET A 551 -31.70 -13.81 2.65
CA MET A 551 -31.88 -12.38 2.87
C MET A 551 -32.37 -12.08 4.28
N ILE A 552 -33.33 -12.84 4.82
CA ILE A 552 -33.79 -12.65 6.20
C ILE A 552 -32.65 -12.95 7.19
N ASP A 553 -31.83 -13.98 6.94
CA ASP A 553 -30.60 -14.27 7.68
C ASP A 553 -29.65 -13.07 7.69
N ASP A 554 -29.46 -12.43 6.53
CA ASP A 554 -28.56 -11.27 6.40
C ASP A 554 -29.08 -10.00 7.08
N LEU A 555 -30.41 -9.82 7.12
CA LEU A 555 -31.05 -8.60 7.62
C LEU A 555 -31.39 -8.66 9.11
N SER A 556 -31.40 -9.85 9.73
CA SER A 556 -31.80 -10.06 11.13
C SER A 556 -30.64 -10.55 12.02
N LEU A 557 -30.69 -10.21 13.31
CA LEU A 557 -29.80 -10.78 14.33
C LEU A 557 -30.10 -12.26 14.55
N SER A 558 -31.38 -12.58 14.56
CA SER A 558 -31.92 -13.93 14.65
C SER A 558 -33.31 -13.94 14.05
N TRP A 559 -33.71 -15.08 13.51
CA TRP A 559 -35.08 -15.31 13.08
C TRP A 559 -35.48 -16.76 13.32
N GLN A 560 -36.77 -16.98 13.46
CA GLN A 560 -37.35 -18.31 13.61
C GLN A 560 -38.71 -18.40 12.92
N LEU A 561 -39.07 -19.60 12.47
CA LEU A 561 -40.40 -19.90 11.97
C LEU A 561 -41.10 -20.81 12.99
N THR A 562 -42.16 -20.31 13.62
CA THR A 562 -42.94 -21.03 14.63
C THR A 562 -44.29 -21.45 14.07
N ALA A 563 -44.73 -22.65 14.47
CA ALA A 563 -46.00 -23.24 14.07
C ALA A 563 -46.89 -23.40 15.30
N GLU A 564 -47.80 -22.46 15.54
CA GLU A 564 -48.79 -22.58 16.61
C GLU A 564 -49.97 -23.43 16.14
N ARG A 565 -49.77 -24.76 16.12
CA ARG A 565 -50.80 -25.73 15.66
C ARG A 565 -52.15 -25.58 16.37
N HIS A 566 -52.17 -25.11 17.61
CA HIS A 566 -53.39 -24.91 18.40
C HIS A 566 -54.19 -23.66 18.00
N LYS A 567 -53.53 -22.65 17.41
CA LYS A 567 -54.19 -21.41 16.93
C LYS A 567 -54.35 -21.38 15.41
N GLY A 568 -53.86 -22.41 14.70
CA GLY A 568 -53.88 -22.48 13.25
C GLY A 568 -53.01 -21.41 12.58
N LYS A 569 -51.92 -20.99 13.24
CA LYS A 569 -51.05 -19.91 12.76
C LYS A 569 -49.62 -20.37 12.51
N THR A 570 -49.03 -19.85 11.44
CA THR A 570 -47.60 -19.93 11.15
C THR A 570 -47.00 -18.53 11.29
N CYS A 571 -45.96 -18.37 12.10
CA CYS A 571 -45.36 -17.07 12.40
C CYS A 571 -43.87 -17.04 12.09
N LEU A 572 -43.42 -16.01 11.39
CA LEU A 572 -42.01 -15.67 11.24
C LEU A 572 -41.69 -14.56 12.24
N VAL A 573 -40.76 -14.82 13.14
CA VAL A 573 -40.28 -13.83 14.13
C VAL A 573 -38.84 -13.51 13.80
N ALA A 574 -38.52 -12.23 13.61
CA ALA A 574 -37.19 -11.74 13.30
C ALA A 574 -36.81 -10.58 14.24
N GLN A 575 -35.57 -10.60 14.73
CA GLN A 575 -35.02 -9.55 15.57
C GLN A 575 -34.07 -8.67 14.77
N LEU A 576 -34.33 -7.37 14.76
CA LEU A 576 -33.62 -6.39 13.93
C LEU A 576 -32.83 -5.41 14.80
N PRO A 577 -31.53 -5.22 14.55
CA PRO A 577 -30.71 -4.34 15.37
C PRO A 577 -31.00 -2.86 15.08
N ILE A 578 -31.16 -2.06 16.13
CA ILE A 578 -31.28 -0.61 16.07
C ILE A 578 -29.95 0.04 16.46
N SER A 579 -29.36 0.74 15.51
CA SER A 579 -28.21 1.61 15.80
C SER A 579 -28.69 2.83 16.59
N ASN A 580 -28.33 2.92 17.87
CA ASN A 580 -28.43 4.14 18.68
C ASN A 580 -27.36 5.14 18.21
N LYS A 581 -27.51 5.67 16.99
CA LYS A 581 -26.73 6.82 16.56
C LYS A 581 -27.62 8.05 16.55
N THR A 582 -27.60 8.78 17.67
CA THR A 582 -27.62 10.24 17.63
C THR A 582 -26.41 10.69 16.82
N ILE A 583 -26.62 11.04 15.55
CA ILE A 583 -25.72 11.93 14.80
C ILE A 583 -26.21 13.35 15.04
#